data_AF-A0A3D9FYR6-F1
#
_entry.id   AF-A0A3D9FYR6-F1
#
_cell.length_a   1.000
_cell.length_b   1.000
_cell.length_c   1.000
_cell.angle_alpha   90.00
_cell.angle_beta   90.00
_cell.angle_gamma   90.00
#
_symmetry.space_group_name_H-M   'P 1'
#
loop_
_entity.id
_entity.type
_entity.pdbx_description
1 polymer ?
#
loop_
_entity_poly.entity_id
_entity_poly.type
_entity_poly.pdbx_seq_one_letter_code
_entity_poly.pdbx_strand_id
1 'polypeptide(L)'
;MKKILFVALLLFIVFACDSNDSENTKENKILLQTNVIDAEYSKKTDELVYVSSNPSQVNIFNSASENLEKITLEYEPTCISLSQDGETAVIGHDGHITHVNLKTLSVINTYNLSCTALDIVLGNNKWAYIFPKEDQWSYLRSINMNLSYNNEAPQSIYNQMFAGTKGRLHPSGKYIYAQDPSSRAQVKRFTIQNGDIDDSYESYFEEENYTFPSIWFSEDGNRIFTRERSVLKTSELKNFDMLYNGRIDSENNSKVAWMDHSALNHQFYLILESDDDWNPVKSNFIYSYDDSNLSYIRKFELEKYFKPKQRGNDEAFYDAAPFFVFSNSNGNRLFVITKSIEPDSSNDWAIQKIDIH
;
A
#
# COMPACT_ATOMS: atom_id res chain seq x y z
N MET A 1 -90.76 8.41 25.03
CA MET A 1 -89.95 7.56 24.13
C MET A 1 -88.71 8.33 23.69
N LYS A 2 -87.52 7.71 23.83
CA LYS A 2 -86.20 8.08 23.25
C LYS A 2 -85.53 9.36 23.81
N LYS A 3 -84.52 9.22 24.70
CA LYS A 3 -83.06 8.95 24.51
C LYS A 3 -82.27 10.26 24.27
N ILE A 4 -81.52 10.75 25.28
CA ILE A 4 -80.06 10.60 25.53
C ILE A 4 -79.19 11.31 24.46
N LEU A 5 -78.37 12.28 24.86
CA LEU A 5 -76.89 12.19 24.73
C LEU A 5 -76.18 13.32 25.50
N PHE A 6 -75.47 12.93 26.57
CA PHE A 6 -74.38 13.66 27.19
C PHE A 6 -73.12 13.34 26.38
N VAL A 7 -72.33 14.33 25.96
CA VAL A 7 -70.99 14.13 25.39
C VAL A 7 -69.98 14.57 26.44
N ALA A 8 -69.32 13.60 27.07
CA ALA A 8 -68.11 13.80 27.84
C ALA A 8 -66.90 13.47 26.94
N LEU A 9 -66.04 14.46 26.75
CA LEU A 9 -64.79 14.35 26.00
C LEU A 9 -63.76 13.67 26.91
N LEU A 10 -63.35 12.44 26.59
CA LEU A 10 -62.26 11.74 27.28
C LEU A 10 -60.99 11.90 26.44
N LEU A 11 -60.02 12.66 26.97
CA LEU A 11 -58.69 12.83 26.38
C LEU A 11 -57.83 11.63 26.78
N PHE A 12 -57.55 10.72 25.83
CA PHE A 12 -56.54 9.67 26.00
C PHE A 12 -55.16 10.24 25.64
N ILE A 13 -54.33 10.47 26.63
CA ILE A 13 -52.89 10.69 26.44
C ILE A 13 -52.25 9.31 26.30
N VAL A 14 -51.86 8.96 25.08
CA VAL A 14 -51.02 7.80 24.81
C VAL A 14 -49.59 8.22 25.10
N PHE A 15 -49.01 7.69 26.18
CA PHE A 15 -47.56 7.66 26.34
C PHE A 15 -47.01 6.71 25.29
N ALA A 16 -46.47 7.26 24.20
CA ALA A 16 -45.55 6.52 23.36
C ALA A 16 -44.27 6.31 24.18
N CYS A 17 -43.94 5.05 24.40
CA CYS A 17 -42.66 4.63 24.94
C CYS A 17 -41.61 5.00 23.89
N ASP A 18 -40.70 5.93 24.21
CA ASP A 18 -39.47 6.14 23.44
C ASP A 18 -38.71 4.82 23.45
N SER A 19 -38.85 4.05 22.36
CA SER A 19 -37.81 3.10 22.01
C SER A 19 -36.60 3.94 21.63
N ASN A 20 -35.59 3.95 22.50
CA ASN A 20 -34.25 4.38 22.15
C ASN A 20 -33.88 3.72 20.82
N ASP A 21 -33.97 4.49 19.75
CA ASP A 21 -33.37 4.16 18.48
C ASP A 21 -31.89 3.90 18.78
N SER A 22 -31.46 2.68 18.49
CA SER A 22 -30.05 2.36 18.36
C SER A 22 -29.48 3.40 17.39
N GLU A 23 -28.61 4.28 17.88
CA GLU A 23 -27.75 5.06 16.99
C GLU A 23 -27.13 4.06 16.03
N ASN A 24 -27.60 4.16 14.79
CA ASN A 24 -27.24 3.31 13.69
C ASN A 24 -25.74 3.54 13.47
N THR A 25 -24.89 2.71 14.07
CA THR A 25 -23.43 2.72 13.93
C THR A 25 -23.11 2.32 12.50
N LYS A 26 -23.36 3.24 11.58
CA LYS A 26 -23.12 3.04 10.16
C LYS A 26 -21.61 2.96 9.96
N GLU A 27 -21.13 1.75 9.74
CA GLU A 27 -19.78 1.55 9.27
C GLU A 27 -19.62 2.29 7.93
N ASN A 28 -18.69 3.24 7.86
CA ASN A 28 -18.45 4.06 6.67
C ASN A 28 -17.32 3.49 5.81
N LYS A 29 -16.59 2.50 6.35
CA LYS A 29 -15.60 1.69 5.63
C LYS A 29 -16.27 0.74 4.62
N ILE A 30 -15.53 0.43 3.56
CA ILE A 30 -15.94 -0.49 2.50
C ILE A 30 -15.35 -1.86 2.81
N LEU A 31 -16.17 -2.81 3.23
CA LEU A 31 -15.72 -4.17 3.55
C LEU A 31 -15.25 -4.91 2.29
N LEU A 32 -14.09 -5.55 2.38
CA LEU A 32 -13.49 -6.35 1.32
C LEU A 32 -13.68 -7.83 1.63
N GLN A 33 -14.21 -8.59 0.66
CA GLN A 33 -14.45 -10.02 0.79
C GLN A 33 -13.25 -10.86 0.29
N THR A 34 -12.04 -10.31 0.40
CA THR A 34 -10.82 -10.85 -0.21
C THR A 34 -9.65 -10.67 0.74
N ASN A 35 -8.64 -11.53 0.65
CA ASN A 35 -7.42 -11.35 1.42
C ASN A 35 -6.43 -10.47 0.66
N VAL A 36 -6.26 -9.21 1.07
CA VAL A 36 -5.34 -8.28 0.39
C VAL A 36 -3.90 -8.73 0.59
N ILE A 37 -3.13 -8.76 -0.50
CA ILE A 37 -1.71 -9.14 -0.52
C ILE A 37 -0.82 -7.91 -0.65
N ASP A 38 -1.11 -7.06 -1.63
CA ASP A 38 -0.33 -5.86 -1.95
C ASP A 38 -1.22 -4.81 -2.63
N ALA A 39 -0.84 -3.54 -2.55
CA ALA A 39 -1.63 -2.44 -3.05
C ALA A 39 -0.77 -1.26 -3.52
N GLU A 40 -1.24 -0.59 -4.57
CA GLU A 40 -0.65 0.59 -5.16
C GLU A 40 -1.75 1.61 -5.51
N TYR A 41 -1.39 2.88 -5.63
CA TYR A 41 -2.34 3.94 -5.96
C TYR A 41 -1.86 4.78 -7.14
N SER A 42 -2.73 4.95 -8.13
CA SER A 42 -2.48 5.83 -9.27
C SER A 42 -3.11 7.20 -9.02
N LYS A 43 -2.31 8.22 -8.72
CA LYS A 43 -2.78 9.61 -8.68
C LYS A 43 -3.12 10.17 -10.08
N LYS A 44 -2.74 9.47 -11.15
CA LYS A 44 -3.09 9.85 -12.53
C LYS A 44 -4.52 9.47 -12.89
N THR A 45 -4.98 8.32 -12.40
CA THR A 45 -6.33 7.81 -12.65
C THR A 45 -7.24 7.91 -11.42
N ASP A 46 -6.70 8.32 -10.27
CA ASP A 46 -7.39 8.40 -8.97
C ASP A 46 -7.95 7.03 -8.53
N GLU A 47 -7.16 5.97 -8.74
CA GLU A 47 -7.56 4.57 -8.53
C GLU A 47 -6.63 3.89 -7.54
N LEU A 48 -7.24 3.22 -6.55
CA LEU A 48 -6.56 2.28 -5.67
C LEU A 48 -6.62 0.90 -6.33
N VAL A 49 -5.46 0.30 -6.56
CA VAL A 49 -5.35 -1.01 -7.19
C VAL A 49 -4.68 -1.96 -6.22
N TYR A 50 -5.32 -3.09 -5.91
CA TYR A 50 -4.76 -4.07 -5.00
C TYR A 50 -4.95 -5.49 -5.51
N VAL A 51 -4.00 -6.35 -5.21
CA VAL A 51 -4.08 -7.78 -5.48
C VAL A 51 -4.52 -8.53 -4.23
N SER A 52 -5.30 -9.59 -4.44
CA SER A 52 -5.80 -10.41 -3.35
C SER A 52 -5.68 -11.89 -3.63
N SER A 53 -5.59 -12.69 -2.57
CA SER A 53 -5.85 -14.13 -2.61
C SER A 53 -7.26 -14.45 -2.10
N ASN A 54 -7.76 -15.62 -2.49
CA ASN A 54 -9.10 -16.12 -2.15
C ASN A 54 -10.24 -15.12 -2.47
N PRO A 55 -10.53 -14.85 -3.76
CA PRO A 55 -9.89 -15.41 -4.96
C PRO A 55 -8.65 -14.60 -5.42
N SER A 56 -7.82 -15.23 -6.25
CA SER A 56 -6.69 -14.59 -6.94
C SER A 56 -7.19 -13.59 -7.98
N GLN A 57 -7.04 -12.30 -7.71
CA GLN A 57 -7.51 -11.24 -8.61
C GLN A 57 -6.78 -9.91 -8.38
N VAL A 58 -6.79 -9.06 -9.42
CA VAL A 58 -6.57 -7.62 -9.31
C VAL A 58 -7.91 -6.96 -9.03
N ASN A 59 -7.94 -6.03 -8.09
CA ASN A 59 -9.12 -5.26 -7.73
C ASN A 59 -8.82 -3.77 -7.99
N ILE A 60 -9.74 -3.06 -8.63
CA ILE A 60 -9.57 -1.66 -9.02
C ILE A 60 -10.71 -0.88 -8.37
N PHE A 61 -10.36 -0.05 -7.40
CA PHE A 61 -11.29 0.81 -6.69
C PHE A 61 -11.15 2.24 -7.20
N ASN A 62 -12.17 2.73 -7.89
CA ASN A 62 -12.21 4.11 -8.36
C ASN A 62 -12.63 5.03 -7.22
N SER A 63 -11.75 5.94 -6.82
CA SER A 63 -11.96 6.76 -5.61
C SER A 63 -13.12 7.76 -5.70
N ALA A 64 -13.52 8.17 -6.91
CA ALA A 64 -14.58 9.14 -7.13
C ALA A 64 -15.97 8.49 -7.21
N SER A 65 -16.09 7.36 -7.92
CA SER A 65 -17.35 6.64 -8.09
C SER A 65 -17.59 5.57 -7.02
N GLU A 66 -16.54 5.18 -6.28
CA GLU A 66 -16.53 4.08 -5.32
C GLU A 66 -16.90 2.72 -5.92
N ASN A 67 -16.78 2.59 -7.24
CA ASN A 67 -16.96 1.33 -7.93
C ASN A 67 -15.73 0.45 -7.77
N LEU A 68 -15.98 -0.84 -7.56
CA LEU A 68 -14.96 -1.88 -7.48
C LEU A 68 -15.06 -2.80 -8.70
N GLU A 69 -14.02 -2.80 -9.52
CA GLU A 69 -13.86 -3.68 -10.67
C GLU A 69 -12.78 -4.72 -10.40
N LYS A 70 -12.74 -5.79 -11.19
CA LYS A 70 -11.80 -6.89 -10.98
C LYS A 70 -11.32 -7.56 -12.25
N ILE A 71 -10.09 -8.07 -12.20
CA ILE A 71 -9.48 -8.92 -13.22
C ILE A 71 -9.05 -10.22 -12.53
N THR A 72 -9.62 -11.35 -12.94
CA THR A 72 -9.22 -12.67 -12.41
C THR A 72 -7.80 -13.00 -12.83
N LEU A 73 -7.02 -13.55 -11.90
CA LEU A 73 -5.66 -14.03 -12.13
C LEU A 73 -5.63 -15.56 -12.15
N GLU A 74 -4.81 -16.13 -13.02
CA GLU A 74 -4.59 -17.58 -13.10
C GLU A 74 -3.75 -18.10 -11.93
N TYR A 75 -2.81 -17.29 -11.45
CA TYR A 75 -1.88 -17.61 -10.38
C TYR A 75 -2.14 -16.76 -9.14
N GLU A 76 -1.81 -17.28 -7.96
CA GLU A 76 -1.88 -16.50 -6.72
C GLU A 76 -0.90 -15.33 -6.75
N PRO A 77 -1.34 -14.09 -6.51
CA PRO A 77 -0.48 -12.92 -6.55
C PRO A 77 0.41 -12.82 -5.30
N THR A 78 1.62 -12.28 -5.47
CA THR A 78 2.55 -11.99 -4.38
C THR A 78 2.86 -10.49 -4.21
N CYS A 79 2.76 -9.72 -5.29
CA CYS A 79 3.02 -8.27 -5.32
C CYS A 79 2.41 -7.64 -6.60
N ILE A 80 2.29 -6.32 -6.63
CA ILE A 80 1.80 -5.56 -7.79
C ILE A 80 2.65 -4.30 -8.04
N SER A 81 2.83 -3.93 -9.31
CA SER A 81 3.40 -2.64 -9.70
C SER A 81 2.59 -1.99 -10.82
N LEU A 82 2.23 -0.72 -10.63
CA LEU A 82 1.50 0.09 -11.61
C LEU A 82 2.46 0.77 -12.60
N SER A 83 2.00 0.97 -13.84
CA SER A 83 2.67 1.88 -14.76
C SER A 83 2.49 3.32 -14.28
N GLN A 84 3.43 4.21 -14.60
CA GLN A 84 3.35 5.62 -14.15
C GLN A 84 2.15 6.39 -14.69
N ASP A 85 1.55 5.93 -15.79
CA ASP A 85 0.29 6.45 -16.34
C ASP A 85 -0.96 5.86 -15.66
N GLY A 86 -0.81 4.79 -14.87
CA GLY A 86 -1.90 4.09 -14.19
C GLY A 86 -2.76 3.20 -15.10
N GLU A 87 -2.38 2.98 -16.36
CA GLU A 87 -3.23 2.25 -17.31
C GLU A 87 -2.98 0.73 -17.32
N THR A 88 -1.81 0.30 -16.83
CA THR A 88 -1.40 -1.11 -16.79
C THR A 88 -0.78 -1.45 -15.46
N ALA A 89 -0.74 -2.74 -15.15
CA ALA A 89 -0.03 -3.25 -13.98
C ALA A 89 0.66 -4.56 -14.32
N VAL A 90 1.74 -4.85 -13.60
CA VAL A 90 2.33 -6.20 -13.58
C VAL A 90 2.19 -6.77 -12.18
N ILE A 91 1.77 -8.03 -12.12
CA ILE A 91 1.54 -8.80 -10.91
C ILE A 91 2.61 -9.87 -10.83
N GLY A 92 3.28 -9.95 -9.69
CA GLY A 92 4.23 -11.02 -9.39
C GLY A 92 3.52 -12.27 -8.87
N HIS A 93 4.07 -13.43 -9.21
CA HIS A 93 3.62 -14.74 -8.76
C HIS A 93 4.82 -15.64 -8.42
N ASP A 94 4.54 -16.88 -8.04
CA ASP A 94 5.54 -17.95 -8.06
C ASP A 94 5.79 -18.44 -9.50
N GLY A 95 6.99 -18.19 -10.02
CA GLY A 95 7.42 -18.61 -11.35
C GLY A 95 6.81 -17.86 -12.53
N HIS A 96 6.01 -16.82 -12.30
CA HIS A 96 5.34 -16.06 -13.36
C HIS A 96 5.21 -14.57 -13.02
N ILE A 97 5.03 -13.75 -14.05
CA ILE A 97 4.43 -12.41 -13.94
C ILE A 97 3.23 -12.30 -14.87
N THR A 98 2.18 -11.60 -14.45
CA THR A 98 1.01 -11.32 -15.28
C THR A 98 0.92 -9.82 -15.56
N HIS A 99 0.91 -9.43 -16.83
CA HIS A 99 0.72 -8.05 -17.26
C HIS A 99 -0.76 -7.83 -17.62
N VAL A 100 -1.39 -6.81 -17.04
CA VAL A 100 -2.82 -6.52 -17.21
C VAL A 100 -3.05 -5.10 -17.70
N ASN A 101 -4.16 -4.93 -18.43
CA ASN A 101 -4.70 -3.62 -18.79
C ASN A 101 -5.82 -3.26 -17.81
N LEU A 102 -5.66 -2.15 -17.10
CA LEU A 102 -6.61 -1.70 -16.09
C LEU A 102 -7.82 -0.96 -16.69
N LYS A 103 -7.71 -0.46 -17.92
CA LYS A 103 -8.81 0.23 -18.63
C LYS A 103 -9.76 -0.74 -19.32
N THR A 104 -9.22 -1.80 -19.92
CA THR A 104 -10.02 -2.84 -20.60
C THR A 104 -10.34 -4.02 -19.70
N LEU A 105 -9.86 -4.01 -18.45
CA LEU A 105 -10.10 -5.04 -17.43
C LEU A 105 -9.71 -6.44 -17.92
N SER A 106 -8.53 -6.56 -18.53
CA SER A 106 -8.10 -7.80 -19.18
C SER A 106 -6.62 -8.11 -18.97
N VAL A 107 -6.30 -9.39 -18.90
CA VAL A 107 -4.91 -9.86 -18.99
C VAL A 107 -4.37 -9.59 -20.40
N ILE A 108 -3.21 -8.94 -20.47
CA ILE A 108 -2.49 -8.70 -21.73
C ILE A 108 -1.65 -9.94 -22.08
N ASN A 109 -0.82 -10.38 -21.13
CA ASN A 109 0.01 -11.57 -21.28
C ASN A 109 0.52 -12.08 -19.92
N THR A 110 0.90 -13.35 -19.88
CA THR A 110 1.62 -13.96 -18.75
C THR A 110 3.00 -14.41 -19.22
N TYR A 111 4.01 -14.17 -18.40
CA TYR A 111 5.41 -14.45 -18.71
C TYR A 111 5.99 -15.40 -17.67
N ASN A 112 6.76 -16.38 -18.11
CA ASN A 112 7.51 -17.25 -17.22
C ASN A 112 8.64 -16.46 -16.53
N LEU A 113 8.95 -16.86 -15.30
CA LEU A 113 9.98 -16.27 -14.46
C LEU A 113 10.74 -17.40 -13.74
N SER A 114 12.06 -17.26 -13.61
CA SER A 114 12.91 -18.27 -12.97
C SER A 114 12.89 -18.28 -11.43
N CYS A 115 12.09 -17.43 -10.78
CA CYS A 115 12.01 -17.30 -9.32
C CYS A 115 10.58 -17.00 -8.84
N THR A 116 10.38 -17.05 -7.51
CA THR A 116 9.21 -16.47 -6.86
C THR A 116 9.39 -14.96 -6.69
N ALA A 117 8.44 -14.19 -7.21
CA ALA A 117 8.45 -12.73 -7.05
C ALA A 117 8.13 -12.35 -5.60
N LEU A 118 9.04 -11.62 -4.94
CA LEU A 118 8.78 -10.96 -3.66
C LEU A 118 8.18 -9.57 -3.87
N ASP A 119 8.75 -8.86 -4.82
CA ASP A 119 8.43 -7.48 -5.17
C ASP A 119 8.71 -7.29 -6.66
N ILE A 120 8.06 -6.32 -7.28
CA ILE A 120 8.15 -6.08 -8.70
C ILE A 120 8.10 -4.59 -9.01
N VAL A 121 8.85 -4.17 -10.01
CA VAL A 121 8.82 -2.80 -10.52
C VAL A 121 8.52 -2.85 -12.01
N LEU A 122 7.45 -2.16 -12.42
CA LEU A 122 7.12 -1.95 -13.83
C LEU A 122 7.82 -0.68 -14.35
N GLY A 123 8.76 -0.83 -15.28
CA GLY A 123 9.41 0.29 -15.94
C GLY A 123 8.58 0.86 -17.10
N ASN A 124 8.82 2.13 -17.42
CA ASN A 124 8.22 2.80 -18.58
C ASN A 124 8.72 2.27 -19.94
N ASN A 125 9.72 1.40 -19.91
CA ASN A 125 10.40 0.86 -21.09
C ASN A 125 9.84 -0.51 -21.53
N LYS A 126 8.67 -0.92 -21.01
CA LYS A 126 8.07 -2.25 -21.24
C LYS A 126 8.91 -3.41 -20.70
N TRP A 127 9.65 -3.14 -19.62
CA TRP A 127 10.32 -4.17 -18.84
C TRP A 127 9.72 -4.22 -17.44
N ALA A 128 9.67 -5.41 -16.88
CA ALA A 128 9.39 -5.63 -15.45
C ALA A 128 10.68 -6.11 -14.77
N TYR A 129 10.92 -5.62 -13.56
CA TYR A 129 12.09 -5.96 -12.75
C TYR A 129 11.63 -6.64 -11.47
N ILE A 130 12.03 -7.89 -11.28
CA ILE A 130 11.48 -8.76 -10.25
C ILE A 130 12.56 -9.04 -9.21
N PHE A 131 12.23 -8.72 -7.97
CA PHE A 131 13.04 -9.00 -6.80
C PHE A 131 12.73 -10.42 -6.29
N PRO A 132 13.72 -11.33 -6.24
CA PRO A 132 13.50 -12.69 -5.76
C PRO A 132 13.21 -12.75 -4.26
N LYS A 133 12.30 -13.64 -3.87
CA LYS A 133 11.96 -13.93 -2.47
C LYS A 133 13.05 -14.71 -1.72
N GLU A 134 13.71 -15.63 -2.39
CA GLU A 134 14.60 -16.62 -1.79
C GLU A 134 16.00 -16.57 -2.41
N ASP A 135 16.94 -17.25 -1.75
CA ASP A 135 18.38 -17.35 -2.03
C ASP A 135 19.25 -16.17 -1.54
N GLN A 136 20.00 -16.37 -0.44
CA GLN A 136 20.82 -15.34 0.22
C GLN A 136 21.43 -14.34 -0.76
N TRP A 137 22.30 -14.80 -1.67
CA TRP A 137 22.74 -14.02 -2.83
C TRP A 137 21.96 -14.44 -4.08
N SER A 138 21.35 -13.48 -4.74
CA SER A 138 20.56 -13.67 -5.95
C SER A 138 20.77 -12.52 -6.94
N TYR A 139 19.91 -12.46 -7.95
CA TYR A 139 19.95 -11.44 -9.00
C TYR A 139 18.54 -10.89 -9.24
N LEU A 140 18.40 -9.57 -9.41
CA LEU A 140 17.18 -9.00 -9.96
C LEU A 140 16.92 -9.63 -11.34
N ARG A 141 15.71 -10.12 -11.56
CA ARG A 141 15.30 -10.63 -12.88
C ARG A 141 14.69 -9.49 -13.68
N SER A 142 15.02 -9.40 -14.95
CA SER A 142 14.43 -8.41 -15.86
C SER A 142 13.68 -9.13 -16.96
N ILE A 143 12.38 -8.85 -17.11
CA ILE A 143 11.53 -9.43 -18.14
C ILE A 143 11.24 -8.39 -19.22
N ASN A 144 11.68 -8.65 -20.45
CA ASN A 144 11.34 -7.87 -21.63
C ASN A 144 9.94 -8.25 -22.14
N MET A 145 8.95 -7.41 -21.87
CA MET A 145 7.56 -7.70 -22.23
C MET A 145 7.25 -7.46 -23.72
N ASN A 146 8.21 -6.97 -24.51
CA ASN A 146 8.06 -6.89 -25.98
C ASN A 146 8.32 -8.23 -26.67
N LEU A 147 8.91 -9.20 -25.97
CA LEU A 147 9.22 -10.53 -26.50
C LEU A 147 8.16 -11.54 -26.07
N SER A 148 7.81 -12.46 -26.95
CA SER A 148 6.85 -13.54 -26.66
C SER A 148 7.49 -14.81 -26.07
N TYR A 149 8.82 -14.94 -26.16
CA TYR A 149 9.60 -16.07 -25.62
C TYR A 149 11.02 -15.59 -25.28
N ASN A 150 11.73 -16.32 -24.40
CA ASN A 150 13.09 -15.99 -23.95
C ASN A 150 13.22 -14.51 -23.54
N ASN A 151 12.24 -14.07 -22.77
CA ASN A 151 12.01 -12.70 -22.34
C ASN A 151 12.76 -12.33 -21.07
N GLU A 152 13.24 -13.31 -20.29
CA GLU A 152 14.09 -13.06 -19.12
C GLU A 152 15.54 -12.77 -19.55
N ALA A 153 16.06 -11.62 -19.12
CA ALA A 153 17.43 -11.23 -19.39
C ALA A 153 18.44 -12.11 -18.62
N PRO A 154 19.66 -12.29 -19.16
CA PRO A 154 20.72 -13.02 -18.47
C PRO A 154 21.16 -12.30 -17.20
N GLN A 155 21.74 -13.07 -16.26
CA GLN A 155 22.38 -12.52 -15.07
C GLN A 155 23.61 -11.68 -15.45
N SER A 156 23.88 -10.63 -14.67
CA SER A 156 25.03 -9.75 -14.83
C SER A 156 25.61 -9.35 -13.47
N ILE A 157 26.75 -8.69 -13.47
CA ILE A 157 27.31 -8.13 -12.22
C ILE A 157 26.45 -6.97 -11.68
N TYR A 158 25.67 -6.32 -12.54
CA TYR A 158 24.92 -5.12 -12.17
C TYR A 158 23.60 -5.46 -11.46
N ASN A 159 23.04 -6.64 -11.70
CA ASN A 159 21.79 -7.08 -11.10
C ASN A 159 21.96 -7.95 -9.84
N GLN A 160 23.19 -8.15 -9.33
CA GLN A 160 23.44 -8.90 -8.09
C GLN A 160 22.90 -8.16 -6.85
N MET A 161 22.22 -8.89 -5.97
CA MET A 161 21.64 -8.39 -4.72
C MET A 161 21.41 -9.52 -3.71
N PHE A 162 21.05 -9.20 -2.48
CA PHE A 162 20.52 -10.20 -1.56
C PHE A 162 19.05 -10.50 -1.88
N ALA A 163 18.61 -11.75 -1.73
CA ALA A 163 17.18 -12.03 -1.75
C ALA A 163 16.47 -11.36 -0.57
N GLY A 164 15.18 -11.09 -0.74
CA GLY A 164 14.45 -10.29 0.22
C GLY A 164 14.51 -8.78 -0.06
N THR A 165 15.41 -8.33 -0.95
CA THR A 165 15.49 -6.92 -1.39
C THR A 165 14.16 -6.46 -1.97
N LYS A 166 13.75 -5.23 -1.65
CA LYS A 166 12.58 -4.57 -2.27
C LYS A 166 12.98 -3.27 -2.90
N GLY A 167 12.30 -2.86 -3.96
CA GLY A 167 12.67 -1.67 -4.70
C GLY A 167 11.48 -0.92 -5.28
N ARG A 168 11.73 0.35 -5.60
CA ARG A 168 10.72 1.22 -6.20
C ARG A 168 11.30 1.99 -7.38
N LEU A 169 10.43 2.22 -8.38
CA LEU A 169 10.74 3.07 -9.51
C LEU A 169 10.85 4.52 -9.04
N HIS A 170 11.98 5.17 -9.33
CA HIS A 170 12.11 6.61 -9.14
C HIS A 170 11.11 7.36 -10.03
N PRO A 171 10.48 8.47 -9.60
CA PRO A 171 9.48 9.20 -10.41
C PRO A 171 9.92 9.60 -11.83
N SER A 172 11.22 9.74 -12.08
CA SER A 172 11.74 9.97 -13.44
C SER A 172 11.58 8.79 -14.40
N GLY A 173 11.31 7.58 -13.90
CA GLY A 173 11.19 6.34 -14.69
C GLY A 173 12.52 5.77 -15.19
N LYS A 174 13.67 6.35 -14.79
CA LYS A 174 15.00 5.98 -15.28
C LYS A 174 15.78 5.04 -14.37
N TYR A 175 15.42 5.00 -13.10
CA TYR A 175 16.18 4.34 -12.04
C TYR A 175 15.25 3.57 -11.13
N ILE A 176 15.73 2.45 -10.61
CA ILE A 176 15.12 1.74 -9.50
C ILE A 176 16.03 1.94 -8.30
N TYR A 177 15.48 2.30 -7.16
CA TYR A 177 16.22 2.25 -5.91
C TYR A 177 15.69 1.08 -5.08
N ALA A 178 16.57 0.45 -4.32
CA ALA A 178 16.23 -0.72 -3.53
C ALA A 178 17.04 -0.74 -2.25
N GLN A 179 16.55 -1.47 -1.27
CA GLN A 179 17.26 -1.76 -0.03
C GLN A 179 17.13 -3.26 0.25
N ASP A 180 18.18 -3.87 0.78
CA ASP A 180 18.21 -5.29 1.10
C ASP A 180 17.97 -5.55 2.60
N PRO A 181 17.55 -6.78 2.99
CA PRO A 181 17.24 -7.11 4.38
C PRO A 181 18.51 -7.43 5.20
N SER A 182 19.48 -6.53 5.24
CA SER A 182 20.70 -6.70 6.01
C SER A 182 20.89 -5.63 7.08
N SER A 183 21.79 -5.90 8.02
CA SER A 183 22.29 -4.89 8.94
C SER A 183 23.24 -3.98 8.19
N ARG A 184 23.10 -2.67 8.39
CA ARG A 184 23.85 -1.65 7.64
C ARG A 184 23.56 -1.67 6.15
N ALA A 185 22.33 -2.03 5.78
CA ALA A 185 21.88 -2.01 4.41
C ALA A 185 22.01 -0.61 3.82
N GLN A 186 22.66 -0.55 2.67
CA GLN A 186 22.76 0.66 1.85
C GLN A 186 21.56 0.72 0.91
N VAL A 187 21.24 1.91 0.43
CA VAL A 187 20.30 2.02 -0.70
C VAL A 187 21.10 1.80 -1.98
N LYS A 188 20.63 0.88 -2.82
CA LYS A 188 21.22 0.57 -4.12
C LYS A 188 20.39 1.19 -5.23
N ARG A 189 21.04 1.84 -6.19
CA ARG A 189 20.42 2.32 -7.43
C ARG A 189 20.76 1.38 -8.58
N PHE A 190 19.76 1.04 -9.38
CA PHE A 190 19.87 0.36 -10.66
C PHE A 190 19.45 1.30 -11.78
N THR A 191 20.26 1.39 -12.83
CA THR A 191 19.90 2.14 -14.05
C THR A 191 19.20 1.20 -15.02
N ILE A 192 18.08 1.66 -15.59
CA ILE A 192 17.18 0.84 -16.43
C ILE A 192 16.83 1.50 -17.76
N GLN A 193 17.58 2.52 -18.17
CA GLN A 193 17.21 3.36 -19.32
C GLN A 193 17.28 2.60 -20.66
N ASN A 194 18.11 1.56 -20.74
CA ASN A 194 18.37 0.82 -21.97
C ASN A 194 17.71 -0.58 -22.01
N GLY A 195 16.73 -0.84 -21.14
CA GLY A 195 16.06 -2.13 -21.04
C GLY A 195 16.46 -2.84 -19.76
N ASP A 196 17.23 -3.93 -19.87
CA ASP A 196 17.84 -4.58 -18.71
C ASP A 196 18.78 -3.62 -17.93
N ILE A 197 19.19 -4.04 -16.73
CA ILE A 197 20.08 -3.26 -15.87
C ILE A 197 21.44 -3.10 -16.53
N ASP A 198 21.83 -1.86 -16.76
CA ASP A 198 23.09 -1.49 -17.41
C ASP A 198 24.16 -0.97 -16.44
N ASP A 199 23.77 -0.48 -15.27
CA ASP A 199 24.66 -0.01 -14.20
C ASP A 199 23.98 -0.11 -12.82
N SER A 200 24.79 -0.27 -11.77
CA SER A 200 24.31 -0.15 -10.39
C SER A 200 25.39 0.32 -9.42
N TYR A 201 24.97 0.98 -8.34
CA TYR A 201 25.83 1.33 -7.22
C TYR A 201 25.04 1.57 -5.94
N GLU A 202 25.75 1.50 -4.82
CA GLU A 202 25.19 1.70 -3.47
C GLU A 202 25.53 3.08 -2.90
N SER A 203 24.70 3.54 -1.98
CA SER A 203 24.92 4.76 -1.20
C SER A 203 26.10 4.62 -0.26
N TYR A 204 26.78 5.71 0.05
CA TYR A 204 27.74 5.75 1.16
C TYR A 204 27.06 5.80 2.54
N PHE A 205 25.76 6.15 2.56
CA PHE A 205 24.94 6.10 3.76
C PHE A 205 24.52 4.64 4.03
N GLU A 206 24.57 4.25 5.29
CA GLU A 206 24.16 2.95 5.80
C GLU A 206 23.16 3.16 6.93
N GLU A 207 22.13 2.33 6.98
CA GLU A 207 21.27 2.28 8.16
C GLU A 207 22.03 1.72 9.37
N GLU A 208 21.60 2.04 10.58
CA GLU A 208 22.30 1.57 11.79
C GLU A 208 21.92 0.13 12.17
N ASN A 209 20.67 -0.25 11.91
CA ASN A 209 20.08 -1.49 12.40
C ASN A 209 19.82 -2.50 11.27
N TYR A 210 19.35 -3.70 11.66
CA TYR A 210 18.80 -4.65 10.72
C TYR A 210 17.53 -4.07 10.09
N THR A 211 17.43 -4.19 8.77
CA THR A 211 16.38 -3.51 8.00
C THR A 211 15.42 -4.53 7.42
N PHE A 212 14.11 -4.30 7.57
CA PHE A 212 13.15 -4.85 6.62
C PHE A 212 13.03 -3.89 5.44
N PRO A 213 13.27 -4.35 4.21
CA PRO A 213 13.46 -3.44 3.12
C PRO A 213 12.14 -2.82 2.69
N SER A 214 12.10 -1.49 2.74
CA SER A 214 11.08 -0.69 2.10
C SER A 214 11.59 0.74 1.96
N ILE A 215 11.35 1.30 0.79
CA ILE A 215 11.64 2.71 0.51
C ILE A 215 10.41 3.35 -0.12
N TRP A 216 10.33 4.67 -0.02
CA TRP A 216 9.32 5.49 -0.67
C TRP A 216 9.97 6.75 -1.23
N PHE A 217 9.33 7.39 -2.21
CA PHE A 217 9.81 8.64 -2.79
C PHE A 217 8.90 9.80 -2.42
N SER A 218 9.46 11.00 -2.36
CA SER A 218 8.66 12.21 -2.58
C SER A 218 8.16 12.20 -4.02
N GLU A 219 6.99 12.79 -4.27
CA GLU A 219 6.38 12.77 -5.61
C GLU A 219 7.24 13.45 -6.69
N ASP A 220 8.04 14.44 -6.30
CA ASP A 220 9.02 15.10 -7.17
C ASP A 220 10.29 14.27 -7.42
N GLY A 221 10.41 13.13 -6.73
CA GLY A 221 11.55 12.22 -6.78
C GLY A 221 12.77 12.68 -6.00
N ASN A 222 12.80 13.90 -5.46
CA ASN A 222 14.01 14.49 -4.88
C ASN A 222 14.47 13.83 -3.57
N ARG A 223 13.62 13.01 -2.94
CA ARG A 223 13.92 12.34 -1.68
C ARG A 223 13.48 10.89 -1.65
N ILE A 224 14.28 10.09 -0.96
CA ILE A 224 14.00 8.71 -0.56
C ILE A 224 13.72 8.71 0.93
N PHE A 225 12.65 8.03 1.33
CA PHE A 225 12.32 7.76 2.71
C PHE A 225 12.50 6.26 2.96
N THR A 226 13.18 5.89 4.02
CA THR A 226 13.41 4.48 4.39
C THR A 226 12.51 4.07 5.56
N ARG A 227 12.37 2.76 5.76
CA ARG A 227 11.67 2.20 6.93
C ARG A 227 12.23 2.72 8.27
N GLU A 228 13.54 2.93 8.35
CA GLU A 228 14.24 3.40 9.56
C GLU A 228 14.09 4.91 9.82
N ARG A 229 13.20 5.57 9.05
CA ARG A 229 12.90 7.00 9.06
C ARG A 229 13.98 7.88 8.46
N SER A 230 15.06 7.30 7.95
CA SER A 230 16.12 8.06 7.27
C SER A 230 15.57 8.67 5.98
N VAL A 231 15.96 9.91 5.70
CA VAL A 231 15.60 10.63 4.48
C VAL A 231 16.88 10.88 3.71
N LEU A 232 16.93 10.49 2.44
CA LEU A 232 18.08 10.71 1.55
C LEU A 232 17.67 11.60 0.39
N LYS A 233 18.59 12.41 -0.14
CA LYS A 233 18.39 13.14 -1.41
C LYS A 233 18.60 12.19 -2.58
N THR A 234 17.90 12.40 -3.68
CA THR A 234 18.23 11.79 -4.97
C THR A 234 18.95 12.77 -5.89
N SER A 235 19.77 12.24 -6.79
CA SER A 235 20.39 13.02 -7.86
C SER A 235 20.76 12.14 -9.04
N GLU A 236 20.76 12.70 -10.25
CA GLU A 236 21.37 12.02 -11.40
C GLU A 236 22.91 11.94 -11.27
N LEU A 237 23.53 12.86 -10.51
CA LEU A 237 24.96 12.89 -10.25
C LEU A 237 25.30 12.01 -9.05
N LYS A 238 26.05 10.92 -9.27
CA LYS A 238 26.41 9.93 -8.24
C LYS A 238 26.94 10.52 -6.93
N ASN A 239 27.78 11.56 -6.98
CA ASN A 239 28.36 12.17 -5.77
C ASN A 239 27.35 13.00 -4.94
N PHE A 240 26.17 13.29 -5.48
CA PHE A 240 25.08 14.00 -4.80
C PHE A 240 23.85 13.13 -4.59
N ASP A 241 23.89 11.87 -5.02
CA ASP A 241 22.81 10.92 -4.94
C ASP A 241 22.86 10.13 -3.62
N MET A 242 21.69 9.79 -3.09
CA MET A 242 21.50 9.06 -1.83
C MET A 242 22.24 9.68 -0.63
N LEU A 243 22.38 11.00 -0.61
CA LEU A 243 23.00 11.72 0.51
C LEU A 243 22.00 11.92 1.65
N TYR A 244 22.42 11.67 2.89
CA TYR A 244 21.59 11.88 4.07
C TYR A 244 21.00 13.30 4.14
N ASN A 245 19.70 13.37 4.40
CA ASN A 245 18.88 14.58 4.40
C ASN A 245 17.99 14.72 5.64
N GLY A 246 18.28 13.96 6.71
CA GLY A 246 17.56 14.04 7.97
C GLY A 246 16.85 12.74 8.31
N ARG A 247 16.03 12.80 9.37
CA ARG A 247 15.27 11.67 9.87
C ARG A 247 13.89 12.16 10.27
N ILE A 248 12.85 11.41 9.93
CA ILE A 248 11.49 11.70 10.37
C ILE A 248 11.44 11.52 11.88
N ASP A 249 10.94 12.53 12.60
CA ASP A 249 10.81 12.44 14.05
C ASP A 249 9.70 11.45 14.43
N SER A 250 9.86 10.71 15.53
CA SER A 250 8.79 9.84 16.02
C SER A 250 8.93 9.54 17.50
N GLU A 251 7.80 9.48 18.19
CA GLU A 251 7.76 9.02 19.57
C GLU A 251 8.10 7.52 19.62
N ASN A 252 8.92 7.11 20.60
CA ASN A 252 9.25 5.71 20.89
C ASN A 252 10.05 4.94 19.83
N ASN A 253 10.83 5.63 18.98
CA ASN A 253 11.68 5.00 17.96
C ASN A 253 10.94 4.08 16.97
N SER A 254 9.65 4.32 16.72
CA SER A 254 8.87 3.57 15.74
C SER A 254 9.51 3.55 14.34
N LYS A 255 9.21 2.51 13.57
CA LYS A 255 9.59 2.34 12.16
C LYS A 255 8.42 2.64 11.23
N VAL A 256 8.71 2.95 9.96
CA VAL A 256 7.70 3.21 8.93
C VAL A 256 7.27 1.88 8.29
N ALA A 257 6.01 1.50 8.47
CA ALA A 257 5.45 0.32 7.83
C ALA A 257 4.93 0.62 6.41
N TRP A 258 4.40 1.82 6.19
CA TRP A 258 3.96 2.32 4.89
C TRP A 258 3.98 3.84 4.87
N MET A 259 4.13 4.41 3.67
CA MET A 259 4.13 5.85 3.46
C MET A 259 3.49 6.21 2.11
N ASP A 260 2.78 7.34 2.09
CA ASP A 260 2.45 8.07 0.86
C ASP A 260 2.75 9.56 1.05
N HIS A 261 3.30 10.18 0.01
CA HIS A 261 3.62 11.61 0.00
C HIS A 261 2.55 12.36 -0.80
N SER A 262 2.10 13.52 -0.32
CA SER A 262 1.15 14.40 -0.99
C SER A 262 1.79 15.76 -1.23
N ALA A 263 2.25 16.00 -2.46
CA ALA A 263 2.87 17.28 -2.81
C ALA A 263 1.89 18.46 -2.70
N LEU A 264 0.60 18.23 -2.94
CA LEU A 264 -0.45 19.26 -2.80
C LEU A 264 -0.63 19.76 -1.37
N ASN A 265 -0.41 18.89 -0.39
CA ASN A 265 -0.59 19.23 1.03
C ASN A 265 0.72 19.61 1.72
N HIS A 266 1.87 19.44 1.05
CA HIS A 266 3.19 19.51 1.67
C HIS A 266 3.33 18.55 2.86
N GLN A 267 2.81 17.33 2.71
CA GLN A 267 2.74 16.35 3.78
C GLN A 267 3.08 14.95 3.29
N PHE A 268 3.55 14.11 4.20
CA PHE A 268 3.51 12.66 4.03
C PHE A 268 2.71 12.00 5.15
N TYR A 269 2.07 10.89 4.78
CA TYR A 269 1.20 10.10 5.64
C TYR A 269 1.86 8.76 5.91
N LEU A 270 2.00 8.41 7.18
CA LEU A 270 2.72 7.23 7.64
C LEU A 270 1.81 6.26 8.38
N ILE A 271 2.04 4.98 8.14
CA ILE A 271 1.75 3.93 9.11
C ILE A 271 3.04 3.69 9.89
N LEU A 272 2.96 3.80 11.21
CA LEU A 272 4.08 3.52 12.11
C LEU A 272 3.91 2.15 12.77
N GLU A 273 5.02 1.47 13.02
CA GLU A 273 5.07 0.21 13.77
C GLU A 273 6.15 0.24 14.84
N SER A 274 6.04 -0.64 15.83
CA SER A 274 7.01 -0.78 16.92
C SER A 274 8.41 -1.09 16.41
N ASP A 275 9.43 -0.77 17.22
CA ASP A 275 10.84 -1.09 16.93
C ASP A 275 11.19 -2.59 17.02
N ASP A 276 10.22 -3.45 17.39
CA ASP A 276 10.39 -4.90 17.40
C ASP A 276 10.37 -5.46 15.97
N ASP A 277 11.54 -5.91 15.49
CA ASP A 277 11.71 -6.53 14.18
C ASP A 277 11.10 -7.94 14.07
N TRP A 278 10.90 -8.64 15.19
CA TRP A 278 10.38 -10.00 15.16
C TRP A 278 8.86 -10.03 15.20
N ASN A 279 8.26 -9.13 15.98
CA ASN A 279 6.81 -9.02 16.13
C ASN A 279 6.37 -7.54 16.03
N PRO A 280 6.52 -6.90 14.86
CA PRO A 280 6.15 -5.50 14.70
C PRO A 280 4.64 -5.32 14.90
N VAL A 281 4.29 -4.45 15.84
CA VAL A 281 2.90 -4.05 16.11
C VAL A 281 2.66 -2.71 15.42
N LYS A 282 1.71 -2.69 14.48
CA LYS A 282 1.31 -1.46 13.78
C LYS A 282 0.44 -0.60 14.69
N SER A 283 0.67 0.70 14.63
CA SER A 283 -0.20 1.69 15.25
C SER A 283 -1.57 1.69 14.54
N ASN A 284 -2.64 1.83 15.30
CA ASN A 284 -4.01 1.97 14.81
C ASN A 284 -4.36 3.41 14.36
N PHE A 285 -3.35 4.19 13.99
CA PHE A 285 -3.48 5.57 13.51
C PHE A 285 -2.69 5.75 12.22
N ILE A 286 -3.10 6.74 11.43
CA ILE A 286 -2.27 7.32 10.37
C ILE A 286 -1.66 8.62 10.88
N TYR A 287 -0.36 8.81 10.69
CA TYR A 287 0.35 10.02 11.13
C TYR A 287 0.63 10.91 9.93
N SER A 288 0.45 12.22 10.07
CA SER A 288 0.83 13.22 9.09
C SER A 288 2.04 14.03 9.59
N TYR A 289 2.96 14.28 8.68
CA TYR A 289 4.18 15.04 8.89
C TYR A 289 4.38 16.06 7.78
N ASP A 290 5.03 17.16 8.13
CA ASP A 290 5.41 18.20 7.18
C ASP A 290 6.52 17.69 6.26
N ASP A 291 6.31 17.80 4.96
CA ASP A 291 7.27 17.30 3.99
C ASP A 291 8.57 18.11 4.02
N SER A 292 8.59 19.37 4.42
CA SER A 292 9.78 20.22 4.30
C SER A 292 10.76 20.02 5.44
N ASN A 293 10.25 19.89 6.67
CA ASN A 293 11.05 19.86 7.90
C ASN A 293 10.93 18.55 8.68
N LEU A 294 10.14 17.59 8.18
CA LEU A 294 9.96 16.26 8.75
C LEU A 294 9.31 16.23 10.15
N SER A 295 8.67 17.32 10.57
CA SER A 295 8.01 17.43 11.88
C SER A 295 6.60 16.85 11.88
N TYR A 296 6.20 16.28 13.01
CA TYR A 296 4.86 15.75 13.22
C TYR A 296 3.82 16.88 13.20
N ILE A 297 2.70 16.64 12.49
CA ILE A 297 1.57 17.57 12.43
C ILE A 297 0.41 17.05 13.28
N ARG A 298 -0.09 15.85 12.96
CA ARG A 298 -1.30 15.26 13.57
C ARG A 298 -1.41 13.77 13.28
N LYS A 299 -2.37 13.11 13.92
CA LYS A 299 -2.77 11.74 13.62
C LYS A 299 -4.25 11.65 13.28
N PHE A 300 -4.62 10.65 12.50
CA PHE A 300 -6.00 10.31 12.14
C PHE A 300 -6.39 8.99 12.81
N GLU A 301 -7.56 8.96 13.43
CA GLU A 301 -8.12 7.75 14.02
C GLU A 301 -8.73 6.87 12.93
N LEU A 302 -8.60 5.56 13.09
CA LEU A 302 -9.23 4.58 12.21
C LEU A 302 -10.56 4.12 12.81
N GLU A 303 -11.55 3.94 11.94
CA GLU A 303 -12.83 3.34 12.30
C GLU A 303 -12.60 1.91 12.80
N LYS A 304 -13.22 1.58 13.95
CA LYS A 304 -13.18 0.23 14.54
C LYS A 304 -14.07 -0.73 13.75
N TYR A 305 -13.81 -2.04 13.90
CA TYR A 305 -14.64 -3.11 13.35
C TYR A 305 -15.72 -3.48 14.35
N PHE A 306 -16.99 -3.36 13.96
CA PHE A 306 -18.12 -3.77 14.79
C PHE A 306 -18.40 -5.26 14.60
N LYS A 307 -18.45 -6.00 15.71
CA LYS A 307 -18.91 -7.38 15.74
C LYS A 307 -20.25 -7.48 16.46
N PRO A 308 -21.34 -7.81 15.74
CA PRO A 308 -22.65 -7.93 16.36
C PRO A 308 -22.68 -9.13 17.30
N LYS A 309 -23.54 -9.04 18.31
CA LYS A 309 -23.77 -10.11 19.27
C LYS A 309 -24.11 -11.42 18.57
N GLN A 310 -23.34 -12.47 18.82
CA GLN A 310 -23.71 -13.84 18.47
C GLN A 310 -24.01 -14.65 19.73
N ARG A 311 -24.75 -15.75 19.61
CA ARG A 311 -25.19 -16.54 20.77
C ARG A 311 -23.98 -17.06 21.57
N GLY A 312 -23.66 -16.40 22.68
CA GLY A 312 -22.55 -16.75 23.57
C GLY A 312 -21.47 -15.66 23.73
N ASN A 313 -21.47 -14.63 22.88
CA ASN A 313 -20.54 -13.49 22.95
C ASN A 313 -21.30 -12.17 23.04
N ASP A 314 -20.70 -11.16 23.66
CA ASP A 314 -21.20 -9.79 23.64
C ASP A 314 -20.81 -9.06 22.36
N GLU A 315 -21.49 -7.94 22.11
CA GLU A 315 -21.13 -6.99 21.06
C GLU A 315 -19.75 -6.41 21.36
N ALA A 316 -18.90 -6.31 20.33
CA ALA A 316 -17.52 -5.85 20.52
C ALA A 316 -17.07 -4.95 19.38
N PHE A 317 -16.15 -4.04 19.70
CA PHE A 317 -15.44 -3.21 18.73
C PHE A 317 -13.96 -3.54 18.77
N TYR A 318 -13.39 -3.85 17.62
CA TYR A 318 -11.98 -4.17 17.47
C TYR A 318 -11.25 -3.04 16.75
N ASP A 319 -10.05 -2.72 17.20
CA ASP A 319 -9.21 -1.73 16.54
C ASP A 319 -8.80 -2.21 15.14
N ALA A 320 -8.60 -1.25 14.24
CA ALA A 320 -8.12 -1.49 12.89
C ALA A 320 -6.59 -1.47 12.84
N ALA A 321 -5.99 -2.50 12.23
CA ALA A 321 -4.59 -2.49 11.82
C ALA A 321 -4.49 -1.99 10.37
N PRO A 322 -3.83 -0.85 10.11
CA PRO A 322 -3.63 -0.36 8.75
C PRO A 322 -2.48 -1.11 8.07
N PHE A 323 -2.60 -1.37 6.78
CA PHE A 323 -1.55 -2.03 5.97
C PHE A 323 -1.04 -1.12 4.85
N PHE A 324 -1.92 -0.32 4.26
CA PHE A 324 -1.58 0.60 3.18
C PHE A 324 -2.31 1.92 3.40
N VAL A 325 -1.66 3.04 3.11
CA VAL A 325 -2.26 4.38 3.11
C VAL A 325 -1.85 5.13 1.85
N PHE A 326 -2.82 5.80 1.23
CA PHE A 326 -2.64 6.59 0.03
C PHE A 326 -3.42 7.90 0.12
N SER A 327 -2.83 9.01 -0.29
CA SER A 327 -3.54 10.26 -0.52
C SER A 327 -4.04 10.31 -1.96
N ASN A 328 -5.27 10.78 -2.13
CA ASN A 328 -5.87 10.91 -3.45
C ASN A 328 -5.24 12.04 -4.27
N SER A 329 -5.53 12.06 -5.57
CA SER A 329 -4.99 13.05 -6.51
C SER A 329 -5.37 14.50 -6.16
N ASN A 330 -6.48 14.71 -5.46
CA ASN A 330 -6.93 16.03 -5.02
C ASN A 330 -6.35 16.45 -3.65
N GLY A 331 -5.65 15.56 -2.96
CA GLY A 331 -5.08 15.81 -1.64
C GLY A 331 -6.10 16.03 -0.52
N ASN A 332 -7.39 15.76 -0.73
CA ASN A 332 -8.42 16.01 0.28
C ASN A 332 -8.86 14.75 1.04
N ARG A 333 -8.40 13.57 0.63
CA ARG A 333 -8.79 12.29 1.22
C ARG A 333 -7.65 11.28 1.26
N LEU A 334 -7.61 10.50 2.34
CA LEU A 334 -6.80 9.29 2.45
C LEU A 334 -7.66 8.05 2.21
N PHE A 335 -7.08 7.07 1.52
CA PHE A 335 -7.57 5.70 1.42
C PHE A 335 -6.64 4.80 2.23
N VAL A 336 -7.21 4.10 3.21
CA VAL A 336 -6.46 3.21 4.09
C VAL A 336 -7.02 1.80 3.96
N ILE A 337 -6.19 0.84 3.58
CA ILE A 337 -6.57 -0.57 3.64
C ILE A 337 -6.25 -1.07 5.04
N THR A 338 -7.28 -1.55 5.74
CA THR A 338 -7.17 -2.02 7.12
C THR A 338 -7.62 -3.46 7.26
N LYS A 339 -7.17 -4.12 8.33
CA LYS A 339 -7.69 -5.41 8.81
C LYS A 339 -8.10 -5.29 10.29
N SER A 340 -9.13 -6.03 10.71
CA SER A 340 -9.47 -6.17 12.13
C SER A 340 -8.31 -6.81 12.92
N ILE A 341 -8.05 -6.33 14.14
CA ILE A 341 -7.09 -6.93 15.09
C ILE A 341 -7.69 -8.13 15.84
N GLU A 342 -8.93 -8.52 15.54
CA GLU A 342 -9.59 -9.65 16.21
C GLU A 342 -8.82 -10.98 16.03
N PRO A 343 -8.65 -11.78 17.10
CA PRO A 343 -8.20 -13.16 16.98
C PRO A 343 -9.12 -13.96 16.05
N ASP A 344 -8.53 -14.67 15.08
CA ASP A 344 -9.21 -15.58 14.13
C ASP A 344 -10.11 -14.93 13.05
N SER A 345 -10.11 -13.61 12.86
CA SER A 345 -10.81 -12.96 11.74
C SER A 345 -9.97 -12.99 10.45
N SER A 346 -9.96 -14.12 9.75
CA SER A 346 -9.10 -14.29 8.58
C SER A 346 -9.43 -13.34 7.40
N ASN A 347 -10.65 -12.78 7.33
CA ASN A 347 -11.16 -12.05 6.17
C ASN A 347 -11.77 -10.66 6.45
N ASP A 348 -11.41 -10.01 7.56
CA ASP A 348 -11.98 -8.70 7.91
C ASP A 348 -11.18 -7.53 7.33
N TRP A 349 -11.02 -7.52 6.00
CA TRP A 349 -10.37 -6.42 5.29
C TRP A 349 -11.38 -5.30 4.98
N ALA A 350 -10.92 -4.05 4.97
CA ALA A 350 -11.73 -2.91 4.57
C ALA A 350 -10.90 -1.79 3.94
N ILE A 351 -11.54 -0.96 3.12
CA ILE A 351 -11.03 0.35 2.72
C ILE A 351 -11.71 1.40 3.59
N GLN A 352 -10.92 2.13 4.37
CA GLN A 352 -11.37 3.31 5.10
C GLN A 352 -11.06 4.57 4.30
N LYS A 353 -11.95 5.56 4.42
CA LYS A 353 -11.82 6.88 3.79
C LYS A 353 -11.70 7.92 4.90
N ILE A 354 -10.67 8.74 4.85
CA ILE A 354 -10.43 9.78 5.85
C ILE A 354 -10.33 11.12 5.13
N ASP A 355 -11.25 12.05 5.41
CA ASP A 355 -11.15 13.41 4.88
C ASP A 355 -10.06 14.19 5.65
N ILE A 356 -9.29 15.00 4.92
CA ILE A 356 -8.06 15.65 5.43
C ILE A 356 -8.32 17.12 5.84
N HIS A 357 -9.50 17.66 5.57
CA HIS A 357 -9.88 19.06 5.78
C HIS A 357 -11.12 19.23 6.66
#